data_AF-A0A7C5DH07-F1
#
_entry.id   AF-A0A7C5DH07-F1
#
_cell.length_a   1.000
_cell.length_b   1.000
_cell.length_c   1.000
_cell.angle_alpha   90.00
_cell.angle_beta   90.00
_cell.angle_gamma   90.00
#
_symmetry.space_group_name_H-M   'P 1'
#
loop_
_entity.id
_entity.type
_entity.pdbx_description
1 polymer ?
#
loop_
_entity_poly.entity_id
_entity_poly.type
_entity_poly.pdbx_seq_one_letter_code
_entity_poly.pdbx_strand_id
1 'polypeptide(L)' 'MPSIRGPILIGRNGAHIKALRIASEKEIYKILGKRIKLDLWIKIKPNWRKKKNALKEFGYR' A
#
# COMPACT_ATOMS: atom_id res chain seq x y z
N MET A 1 -1.48 -7.43 -23.24
CA MET A 1 -1.64 -8.17 -21.97
C MET A 1 -1.86 -7.20 -20.82
N PRO A 2 -3.04 -7.10 -20.20
CA PRO A 2 -3.21 -6.31 -18.98
C PRO A 2 -2.49 -7.05 -17.85
N SER A 3 -1.41 -6.47 -17.33
CA SER A 3 -0.66 -7.04 -16.21
C SER A 3 -1.49 -6.95 -14.93
N ILE A 4 -2.07 -8.08 -14.52
CA ILE A 4 -2.92 -8.25 -13.33
C ILE A 4 -2.05 -8.13 -12.06
N ARG A 5 -1.85 -6.92 -11.55
CA ARG A 5 -1.04 -6.66 -10.33
C ARG A 5 -1.89 -6.43 -9.08
N GLY A 6 -3.09 -5.88 -9.23
CA GLY A 6 -4.02 -5.62 -8.12
C GLY A 6 -4.37 -6.88 -7.30
N PRO A 7 -4.74 -8.00 -7.95
CA PRO A 7 -5.11 -9.23 -7.25
C PRO A 7 -3.99 -9.86 -6.42
N ILE A 8 -2.73 -9.68 -6.81
CA ILE A 8 -1.57 -10.22 -6.08
C ILE A 8 -1.40 -9.49 -4.74
N LEU A 9 -1.54 -8.15 -4.77
CA LEU A 9 -1.39 -7.30 -3.59
C LEU A 9 -2.57 -7.41 -2.60
N ILE A 10 -3.78 -7.61 -3.12
CA ILE A 10 -4.96 -7.87 -2.30
C ILE A 10 -4.86 -9.27 -1.67
N GLY A 11 -4.33 -10.25 -2.43
CA GLY A 11 -4.35 -11.67 -2.06
C GLY A 11 -5.77 -12.25 -2.16
N ARG A 12 -5.91 -13.57 -1.97
CA ARG A 12 -7.23 -14.23 -1.95
C ARG A 12 -8.09 -13.61 -0.84
N ASN A 13 -9.25 -13.08 -1.18
CA ASN A 13 -10.19 -12.40 -0.26
C ASN A 13 -9.58 -11.27 0.60
N GLY A 14 -8.54 -10.56 0.13
CA GLY A 14 -7.95 -9.47 0.92
C GLY A 14 -7.03 -9.93 2.06
N ALA A 15 -6.61 -11.20 2.07
CA ALA A 15 -5.76 -11.73 3.14
C ALA A 15 -4.41 -10.99 3.24
N HIS A 16 -3.77 -10.67 2.10
CA HIS A 16 -2.47 -9.99 2.10
C HIS A 16 -2.57 -8.54 2.58
N ILE A 17 -3.57 -7.79 2.14
CA ILE A 17 -3.73 -6.40 2.61
C ILE A 17 -4.03 -6.34 4.12
N LYS A 18 -4.80 -7.32 4.63
CA LYS A 18 -5.06 -7.44 6.07
C LYS A 18 -3.78 -7.73 6.85
N ALA A 19 -2.94 -8.65 6.38
CA ALA A 19 -1.66 -8.96 7.01
C ALA A 19 -0.72 -7.76 7.01
N LEU A 20 -0.61 -7.05 5.89
CA LEU A 20 0.21 -5.83 5.76
C LEU A 20 -0.26 -4.73 6.72
N ARG A 21 -1.58 -4.52 6.83
CA ARG A 21 -2.18 -3.57 7.78
C ARG A 21 -1.78 -3.89 9.22
N ILE A 22 -1.95 -5.15 9.64
CA ILE A 22 -1.62 -5.58 11.01
C ILE A 22 -0.13 -5.43 11.31
N ALA A 23 0.74 -5.81 10.37
CA ALA A 23 2.18 -5.64 10.52
C ALA A 23 2.58 -4.17 10.67
N SER A 24 2.02 -3.30 9.83
CA SER A 24 2.26 -1.85 9.87
C SER A 24 1.72 -1.22 11.17
N GLU A 25 0.52 -1.59 11.61
CA GLU A 25 -0.05 -1.13 12.88
C GLU A 25 0.84 -1.51 14.07
N LYS A 26 1.38 -2.74 14.08
CA LYS A 26 2.28 -3.21 15.12
C LYS A 26 3.59 -2.44 15.14
N GLU A 27 4.15 -2.12 13.98
CA GLU A 27 5.40 -1.37 13.88
C GLU A 27 5.22 0.09 14.31
N ILE A 28 4.16 0.73 13.84
CA ILE A 28 3.83 2.10 14.24
C ILE A 28 3.49 2.18 15.74
N TYR A 29 2.81 1.17 16.29
CA TYR A 29 2.59 1.07 17.74
C TYR A 29 3.92 1.07 18.52
N LYS A 30 4.94 0.34 18.04
CA LYS A 30 6.26 0.31 18.70
C LYS A 30 6.94 1.68 18.68
N ILE A 31 6.72 2.47 17.63
CA ILE A 31 7.32 3.81 17.47
C ILE A 31 6.56 4.86 18.30
N LEU A 32 5.22 4.81 18.29
CA LEU A 32 4.37 5.85 18.89
C LEU A 32 3.88 5.53 20.31
N GLY A 33 3.93 4.25 20.74
CA GLY A 33 3.41 3.79 22.02
C GLY A 33 1.88 3.87 22.16
N LYS A 34 1.14 4.07 21.06
CA LYS A 34 -0.32 4.24 21.05
C LYS A 34 -0.99 3.30 20.06
N ARG A 35 -2.16 2.77 20.42
CA ARG A 35 -2.98 1.97 19.51
C ARG A 35 -3.46 2.84 18.35
N ILE A 36 -3.26 2.35 17.13
CA ILE A 36 -3.72 3.00 15.91
C ILE A 36 -4.47 1.99 15.05
N LYS A 37 -5.35 2.51 14.19
CA LYS A 37 -6.05 1.75 13.16
C LYS A 37 -5.74 2.39 11.80
N LEU A 38 -5.19 1.64 10.88
CA LEU A 38 -4.87 2.09 9.53
C LEU A 38 -5.95 1.60 8.55
N ASP A 39 -6.56 2.52 7.80
CA ASP A 39 -7.38 2.15 6.65
C ASP A 39 -6.54 2.26 5.37
N LEU A 40 -6.33 1.14 4.68
CA LEU A 40 -5.50 1.02 3.48
C LEU A 40 -6.39 0.81 2.24
N TRP A 41 -6.10 1.53 1.16
CA TRP A 41 -6.76 1.35 -0.14
C TRP A 41 -5.75 1.15 -1.26
N ILE A 42 -6.12 0.36 -2.26
CA ILE A 42 -5.29 0.11 -3.45
C ILE A 42 -5.89 0.86 -4.64
N LYS A 43 -5.08 1.71 -5.28
CA LYS A 43 -5.44 2.42 -6.51
C LYS A 43 -4.45 2.07 -7.62
N ILE A 44 -4.95 1.58 -8.74
CA ILE A 44 -4.11 1.26 -9.90
C ILE A 44 -3.92 2.54 -10.73
N LYS A 45 -2.70 3.09 -10.76
CA LYS A 45 -2.31 4.16 -11.68
C LYS A 45 -1.45 3.57 -12.82
N PRO A 46 -1.92 3.45 -14.07
CA PRO A 46 -1.12 2.88 -15.15
C PRO A 46 0.12 3.74 -15.46
N ASN A 47 1.27 3.09 -15.68
CA ASN A 47 2.55 3.71 -16.03
C ASN A 47 2.99 4.86 -15.09
N TRP A 48 2.60 4.83 -13.81
CA TRP A 48 2.90 5.89 -12.85
C TRP A 48 4.41 6.18 -12.72
N ARG A 49 5.25 5.14 -12.82
CA ARG A 49 6.72 5.27 -12.76
C ARG A 49 7.33 6.12 -13.88
N LYS A 50 6.62 6.31 -15.01
CA LYS A 50 7.07 7.16 -16.12
C LYS A 50 6.56 8.60 -16.02
N LYS A 51 5.63 8.87 -15.10
CA LYS A 51 5.02 10.19 -14.94
C LYS A 51 5.78 10.98 -13.89
N LYS A 52 6.54 12.01 -14.31
CA LYS A 52 7.30 12.90 -13.40
C LYS A 52 6.43 13.46 -12.26
N ASN A 53 5.19 13.84 -12.55
CA ASN A 53 4.25 14.33 -11.53
C ASN A 53 3.89 13.28 -10.48
N ALA A 54 3.73 12.01 -10.89
CA ALA A 54 3.43 10.93 -9.95
C ALA A 54 4.64 10.60 -9.07
N LEU A 55 5.86 10.64 -9.64
CA LEU A 55 7.09 10.46 -8.86
C LEU A 55 7.24 11.54 -7.78
N LYS A 56 6.99 12.81 -8.15
CA LYS A 56 6.99 13.95 -7.23
C LYS A 56 5.92 13.81 -6.12
N GLU A 57 4.71 13.41 -6.47
CA GLU A 57 3.61 13.16 -5.51
C GLU A 57 3.97 12.05 -4.50
N PHE A 58 4.69 11.03 -4.95
CA PHE A 58 5.11 9.90 -4.10
C PHE A 58 6.43 10.14 -3.36
N GLY A 59 7.03 11.33 -3.48
CA GLY A 59 8.29 11.67 -2.81
C GLY A 59 9.54 11.02 -3.40
N TYR A 60 9.46 10.43 -4.60
CA TYR A 60 10.65 9.97 -5.32
C TYR A 60 11.35 11.18 -5.97
N ARG A 61 12.65 11.33 -5.71
CA ARG A 61 13.54 12.31 -6.36
C ARG A 61 14.18 11.72 -7.61
#